data_AF-A0A925DZ73-F1
#
_entry.id   AF-A0A925DZ73-F1
#
_cell.length_a   1.000
_cell.length_b   1.000
_cell.length_c   1.000
_cell.angle_alpha   90.00
_cell.angle_beta   90.00
_cell.angle_gamma   90.00
#
_symmetry.space_group_name_H-M   'P 1'
#
loop_
_entity.id
_entity.type
_entity.pdbx_description
1 polymer ?
#
loop_
_entity_poly.entity_id
_entity_poly.type
_entity_poly.pdbx_seq_one_letter_code
_entity_poly.pdbx_strand_id
1 'polypeptide(L)'
;MELNRTELDIYVDSVYLGHSSQLLQVPIPRRDVFTIPLKVELDMKNLLKNGLTTLFNKEVAIRTIGNVKVGKAGIFKNIKVDYTTRQQLSLF
;
A
#
# COMPACT_ATOMS: atom_id res chain seq x y z
N MET A 1 12.69 5.76 15.20
CA MET A 1 12.86 4.44 14.57
C MET A 1 12.90 4.70 13.09
N GLU A 2 13.53 3.88 12.27
CA GLU A 2 13.48 4.01 10.83
C GLU A 2 12.57 2.93 10.30
N LEU A 3 11.61 3.33 9.47
CA LEU A 3 11.02 2.38 8.54
C LEU A 3 12.12 1.96 7.58
N ASN A 4 12.28 0.65 7.34
CA ASN A 4 13.45 0.13 6.63
C ASN A 4 13.07 -0.53 5.30
N ARG A 5 11.93 -1.23 5.28
CA ARG A 5 11.43 -1.88 4.07
C ARG A 5 9.92 -2.10 4.13
N THR A 6 9.24 -1.92 3.01
CA THR A 6 7.83 -2.31 2.81
C THR A 6 7.75 -3.35 1.71
N GLU A 7 7.00 -4.42 1.96
CA GLU A 7 6.66 -5.46 0.98
C GLU A 7 5.14 -5.64 1.01
N LEU A 8 4.45 -5.02 0.06
CA LEU A 8 2.99 -4.93 0.08
C LEU A 8 2.40 -5.33 -1.27
N ASP A 9 1.35 -6.15 -1.24
CA ASP A 9 0.52 -6.49 -2.38
C ASP A 9 -0.74 -5.62 -2.37
N ILE A 10 -1.11 -5.10 -3.54
CA ILE A 10 -2.22 -4.18 -3.70
C ILE A 10 -3.33 -4.84 -4.51
N TYR A 11 -4.55 -4.71 -4.00
CA TYR A 11 -5.76 -5.21 -4.61
C TYR A 11 -6.77 -4.07 -4.75
N VAL A 12 -7.52 -4.07 -5.85
CA VAL A 12 -8.69 -3.21 -6.05
C VAL A 12 -9.88 -4.09 -6.35
N ASP A 13 -10.93 -4.01 -5.53
CA ASP A 13 -12.12 -4.86 -5.60
C ASP A 13 -11.78 -6.35 -5.74
N SER A 14 -10.79 -6.80 -4.96
CA SER A 14 -10.23 -8.17 -4.96
C SER A 14 -9.37 -8.55 -6.17
N VAL A 15 -9.18 -7.65 -7.14
CA VAL A 15 -8.26 -7.85 -8.27
C VAL A 15 -6.84 -7.46 -7.86
N TYR A 16 -5.88 -8.38 -8.00
CA TYR A 16 -4.46 -8.10 -7.76
C TYR A 16 -3.89 -7.16 -8.82
N LEU A 17 -3.24 -6.09 -8.38
CA LEU A 17 -2.77 -5.03 -9.28
C LEU A 17 -1.26 -4.85 -9.32
N GLY A 18 -0.57 -5.31 -8.29
CA GLY A 18 0.86 -5.14 -8.19
C GLY A 18 1.41 -5.33 -6.79
N HIS A 19 2.73 -5.33 -6.76
CA HIS A 19 3.54 -5.47 -5.56
C HIS A 19 4.42 -4.22 -5.42
N SER A 20 4.48 -3.68 -4.21
CA SER A 20 5.36 -2.58 -3.84
C SER A 20 6.47 -3.09 -2.93
N SER A 21 7.71 -2.93 -3.38
CA SER A 21 8.92 -3.19 -2.61
C SER A 21 9.73 -1.90 -2.51
N GLN A 22 9.77 -1.31 -1.33
CA GLN A 22 10.47 -0.03 -1.13
C GLN A 22 11.40 -0.07 0.06
N LEU A 23 12.60 0.45 -0.14
CA LEU A 23 13.48 0.90 0.94
C LEU A 23 13.12 2.34 1.26
N LEU A 24 12.68 2.59 2.48
CA LEU A 24 12.27 3.90 2.96
C LEU A 24 13.20 4.29 4.10
N GLN A 25 13.36 5.60 4.35
CA GLN A 25 14.03 6.14 5.52
C GLN A 25 13.11 7.17 6.16
N VAL A 26 12.08 6.67 6.86
CA VAL A 26 11.11 7.53 7.54
C VAL A 26 11.45 7.58 9.03
N PRO A 27 11.71 8.78 9.60
CA PRO A 27 11.89 8.92 11.03
C PRO A 27 10.56 8.69 11.74
N ILE A 28 10.49 7.64 12.54
CA ILE A 28 9.35 7.30 13.39
C ILE A 28 9.57 7.93 14.78
N PRO A 29 8.73 8.89 15.20
CA PRO A 29 8.77 9.49 16.52
C PRO A 29 8.47 8.46 17.62
N ARG A 30 8.89 8.78 18.86
CA ARG A 30 8.74 7.88 19.99
C ARG A 30 7.30 7.96 20.52
N ARG A 31 6.59 6.82 20.51
CA ARG A 31 5.20 6.70 21.03
C ARG A 31 4.22 7.65 20.35
N ASP A 32 4.39 7.86 19.05
CA ASP A 32 3.60 8.82 18.29
C ASP A 32 3.26 8.26 16.90
N VAL A 33 2.28 8.89 16.25
CA VAL A 33 1.76 8.52 14.94
C VAL A 33 2.75 8.96 13.85
N PHE A 34 2.86 8.16 12.79
CA PHE A 34 3.70 8.48 11.65
C PHE A 34 3.04 8.01 10.36
N THR A 35 3.42 8.64 9.25
CA THR A 35 2.93 8.29 7.91
C THR A 35 4.04 7.64 7.12
N ILE A 36 3.69 6.60 6.37
CA ILE A 36 4.59 5.91 5.45
C ILE A 36 4.25 6.36 4.03
N PRO A 37 5.16 7.02 3.29
CA PRO A 37 4.92 7.36 1.91
C PRO A 37 5.06 6.11 1.06
N LEU A 38 3.93 5.51 0.69
CA LEU A 38 3.89 4.36 -0.20
C LEU A 38 3.80 4.82 -1.65
N LYS A 39 4.67 4.28 -2.51
CA LYS A 39 4.54 4.39 -3.96
C LYS A 39 4.22 3.00 -4.52
N VAL A 40 3.18 2.94 -5.33
CA VAL A 40 2.73 1.70 -5.94
C VAL A 40 2.62 1.92 -7.44
N GLU A 41 3.21 1.00 -8.21
CA GLU A 41 3.02 0.93 -9.65
C GLU A 41 1.90 -0.09 -9.91
N LEU A 42 0.78 0.41 -10.44
CA LEU A 42 -0.41 -0.40 -10.70
C LEU A 42 -0.50 -0.71 -12.19
N ASP A 43 -0.83 -1.96 -12.52
CA ASP A 43 -1.16 -2.32 -13.90
C ASP A 43 -2.57 -1.84 -14.27
N MET A 44 -2.65 -0.57 -14.68
CA MET A 44 -3.89 0.07 -15.12
C MET A 44 -4.50 -0.62 -16.35
N LYS A 45 -3.69 -1.27 -17.19
CA LYS A 45 -4.19 -1.95 -18.40
C LYS A 45 -5.01 -3.18 -18.02
N ASN A 46 -4.51 -3.97 -17.07
CA ASN A 46 -5.24 -5.13 -16.55
C ASN A 46 -6.44 -4.72 -15.69
N LEU A 47 -6.33 -3.64 -14.93
CA LEU A 47 -7.47 -3.04 -14.22
C LEU A 47 -8.62 -2.68 -15.17
N LEU A 48 -8.32 -1.94 -16.24
CA LEU A 48 -9.33 -1.52 -17.19
C LEU A 48 -9.94 -2.74 -17.90
N LYS A 49 -9.11 -3.65 -18.43
CA LYS A 49 -9.61 -4.84 -19.13
C LYS A 49 -10.54 -5.71 -18.28
N ASN A 50 -10.29 -5.82 -16.98
CA ASN A 50 -11.06 -6.67 -16.07
C ASN A 50 -12.10 -5.90 -15.23
N GLY A 51 -12.13 -4.56 -15.31
CA GLY A 51 -12.86 -3.69 -14.36
C GLY A 51 -13.38 -2.37 -14.94
N LEU A 52 -13.49 -2.26 -16.27
CA LEU A 52 -13.95 -1.07 -17.02
C LEU A 52 -15.28 -0.46 -16.52
N THR A 53 -16.14 -1.21 -15.84
CA THR A 53 -17.41 -0.71 -15.30
C THR A 53 -17.36 -0.27 -13.84
N THR A 54 -16.34 -0.67 -13.07
CA THR A 54 -16.24 -0.40 -11.63
C THR A 54 -15.48 0.89 -11.33
N LEU A 55 -14.47 1.22 -12.14
CA LEU A 55 -13.62 2.40 -11.89
C LEU A 55 -14.24 3.72 -12.35
N PHE A 56 -15.20 3.69 -13.29
CA PHE A 56 -15.56 4.88 -14.05
C PHE A 56 -16.50 5.87 -13.36
N ASN A 57 -16.98 5.60 -12.14
CA ASN A 57 -17.77 6.53 -11.31
C ASN A 57 -18.08 5.98 -9.90
N LYS A 58 -17.34 4.98 -9.42
CA LYS A 58 -17.65 4.32 -8.15
C LYS A 58 -16.48 4.36 -7.18
N GLU A 59 -16.85 4.39 -5.92
CA GLU A 59 -15.99 4.10 -4.80
C GLU A 59 -15.54 2.63 -4.88
N VAL A 60 -14.24 2.39 -4.96
CA VAL A 60 -13.65 1.05 -5.03
C VAL A 60 -12.94 0.70 -3.72
N ALA A 61 -12.89 -0.59 -3.40
CA ALA A 61 -12.15 -1.08 -2.24
C ALA A 61 -10.68 -1.30 -2.60
N ILE A 62 -9.79 -0.52 -2.02
CA ILE A 62 -8.34 -0.69 -2.11
C ILE A 62 -7.88 -1.45 -0.87
N ARG A 63 -7.31 -2.64 -1.07
CA ARG A 63 -6.72 -3.47 0.00
C ARG A 63 -5.22 -3.59 -0.19
N THR A 64 -4.49 -3.45 0.91
CA THR A 64 -3.03 -3.58 0.95
C THR A 64 -2.67 -4.63 2.00
N ILE A 65 -1.96 -5.67 1.57
CA ILE A 65 -1.59 -6.81 2.42
C ILE A 65 -0.08 -6.99 2.36
N GLY A 66 0.57 -7.25 3.48
CA GLY A 66 1.97 -7.63 3.46
C GLY A 66 2.69 -7.35 4.76
N ASN A 67 3.94 -6.92 4.64
CA ASN A 67 4.85 -6.78 5.77
C ASN A 67 5.62 -5.46 5.71
N VAL A 68 5.75 -4.84 6.88
CA VAL A 68 6.47 -3.60 7.07
C VAL A 68 7.54 -3.83 8.12
N LYS A 69 8.80 -3.68 7.73
CA LYS A 69 9.95 -3.81 8.61
C LYS A 69 10.31 -2.45 9.18
N VAL A 70 10.09 -2.28 10.48
CA VAL A 70 10.48 -1.09 11.24
C VAL A 70 11.63 -1.44 12.19
N GLY A 71 12.57 -0.52 12.43
CA GLY A 71 13.62 -0.78 13.40
C GLY A 71 14.38 0.44 13.88
N LYS A 72 15.17 0.31 14.94
CA LYS A 72 16.05 1.38 15.43
C LYS A 72 17.31 0.73 16.00
N ALA A 73 18.48 1.26 15.64
CA ALA A 73 19.76 0.85 16.21
C ALA A 73 19.97 -0.69 16.19
N GLY A 74 19.72 -1.33 15.04
CA GLY A 74 19.91 -2.77 14.85
C GLY A 74 18.77 -3.68 15.34
N ILE A 75 17.78 -3.15 16.06
CA ILE A 75 16.59 -3.92 16.48
C ILE A 75 15.48 -3.71 15.45
N PHE A 76 14.98 -4.79 14.87
CA PHE A 76 13.92 -4.77 13.86
C PHE A 76 12.68 -5.53 14.33
N LYS A 77 11.50 -5.01 13.96
CA LYS A 77 10.21 -5.68 14.08
C LYS A 77 9.54 -5.73 12.72
N ASN A 78 8.98 -6.88 12.40
CA ASN A 78 8.16 -7.05 11.21
C ASN A 78 6.68 -6.94 11.61
N ILE A 79 5.98 -5.98 11.03
CA ILE A 79 4.57 -5.71 11.30
C ILE A 79 3.78 -6.20 10.09
N LYS A 80 2.81 -7.09 10.33
CA LYS A 80 1.87 -7.52 9.29
C LYS A 80 0.87 -6.40 9.03
N VAL A 81 0.65 -6.11 7.76
CA VAL A 81 -0.33 -5.14 7.29
C VAL A 81 -1.42 -5.91 6.56
N ASP A 82 -2.67 -5.64 6.94
CA ASP A 82 -3.86 -5.98 6.18
C ASP A 82 -4.84 -4.84 6.39
N TYR A 83 -4.88 -3.94 5.42
CA TYR A 83 -5.65 -2.71 5.49
C TYR A 83 -6.51 -2.56 4.26
N THR A 84 -7.78 -2.21 4.45
CA THR A 84 -8.72 -1.94 3.36
C THR A 84 -9.34 -0.57 3.54
N THR A 85 -9.36 0.21 2.47
CA THR A 85 -10.03 1.51 2.41
C THR A 85 -10.93 1.58 1.19
N ARG A 86 -11.97 2.41 1.24
CA ARG A 86 -12.81 2.72 0.11
C ARG A 86 -12.45 4.10 -0.42
N GLN A 87 -12.20 4.21 -1.71
CA GLN A 87 -11.73 5.44 -2.34
C GLN A 87 -12.41 5.63 -3.69
N GLN A 88 -12.78 6.87 -4.00
CA GLN A 88 -13.18 7.24 -5.34
C GLN A 88 -11.92 7.52 -6.16
N LEU A 89 -11.68 6.71 -7.19
CA LEU A 89 -10.57 6.92 -8.11
C LEU A 89 -11.02 7.85 -9.23
N SER A 90 -10.43 9.05 -9.32
CA SER A 90 -10.55 9.88 -10.52
C SER A 90 -9.41 9.51 -11.46
N LEU A 91 -9.73 8.95 -12.62
CA LEU A 91 -8.71 8.55 -13.60
C LEU A 91 -8.32 9.67 -14.57
N PHE A 92 -9.01 10.81 -14.53
CA PHE A 92 -8.73 12.03 -15.28
C PHE A 92 -9.28 13.23 -14.50
#